data_AF-A0A7X7LJ79-F1
#
_entry.id   AF-A0A7X7LJ79-F1
#
_cell.length_a   1.000
_cell.length_b   1.000
_cell.length_c   1.000
_cell.angle_alpha   90.00
_cell.angle_beta   90.00
_cell.angle_gamma   90.00
#
_symmetry.space_group_name_H-M   'P 1'
#
loop_
_entity.id
_entity.type
_entity.pdbx_description
1 polymer ?
#
loop_
_entity_poly.entity_id
_entity_poly.type
_entity_poly.pdbx_seq_one_letter_code
_entity_poly.pdbx_strand_id
1 'polypeptide(L)'
;IQHDSFDYDTMTFVGNMSDGHPLYINSRFYNSDLKIVTGFIEPHFFAGFSGGPKAILPGLCDINTIMHNHNAERIASDKATWAITEGNPVWENIREGARLVNPDFLINVALNTEDKISAVFAGSWEDTHRKGYLFVKQHAMQKVTQPYDIVITTNSGYPLDMNLYQAVKGMSTAAQIVKDGGTIIIAAECSEGIPYGSHYHQILKRATTPSELFDLISKNTETEPEQWQVQIQTRIQKRADVYLYSNLSDKEVEEAMLKPCHGIEKLLKEKGGIVAVLPKGPQTIPYIERD
;
A
#
# COMPACT_ATOMS: atom_id res chain seq x y z
N ILE A 1 12.64 21.74 -7.11
CA ILE A 1 11.84 22.25 -5.98
C ILE A 1 11.30 21.02 -5.27
N GLN A 2 11.51 20.89 -3.97
CA GLN A 2 10.96 19.79 -3.19
C GLN A 2 9.64 20.26 -2.56
N HIS A 3 8.59 19.45 -2.66
CA HIS A 3 7.34 19.71 -1.95
C HIS A 3 7.51 19.33 -0.48
N ASP A 4 6.96 20.15 0.41
CA ASP A 4 6.84 19.88 1.84
C ASP A 4 5.38 19.97 2.24
N SER A 5 4.75 18.84 2.58
CA SER A 5 3.34 18.76 2.94
C SER A 5 3.01 19.45 4.27
N PHE A 6 4.01 19.77 5.09
CA PHE A 6 3.85 20.44 6.39
C PHE A 6 3.97 21.97 6.28
N ASP A 7 4.56 22.48 5.20
CA ASP A 7 4.70 23.92 4.96
C ASP A 7 3.46 24.50 4.28
N TYR A 8 2.48 24.87 5.11
CA TYR A 8 1.20 25.42 4.65
C TYR A 8 1.34 26.73 3.86
N ASP A 9 2.39 27.53 4.10
CA ASP A 9 2.64 28.79 3.37
C ASP A 9 2.99 28.54 1.90
N THR A 10 3.40 27.31 1.56
CA THR A 10 3.67 26.89 0.18
C THR A 10 2.49 26.27 -0.53
N MET A 11 1.28 26.33 0.05
CA MET A 11 0.07 25.71 -0.49
C MET A 11 -0.95 26.73 -1.00
N THR A 12 -1.72 26.33 -2.01
CA THR A 12 -2.86 27.08 -2.55
C THR A 12 -4.14 26.28 -2.33
N PHE A 13 -5.18 26.92 -1.81
CA PHE A 13 -6.52 26.35 -1.75
C PHE A 13 -7.08 26.17 -3.16
N VAL A 14 -7.47 24.94 -3.50
CA VAL A 14 -7.99 24.58 -4.83
C VAL A 14 -9.52 24.51 -4.83
N GLY A 15 -10.12 24.12 -3.70
CA GLY A 15 -11.55 23.91 -3.58
C GLY A 15 -11.85 22.92 -2.47
N ASN A 16 -13.13 22.56 -2.32
CA ASN A 16 -13.55 21.52 -1.39
C ASN A 16 -13.84 20.22 -2.15
N MET A 17 -13.44 19.11 -1.54
CA MET A 17 -13.85 17.77 -1.93
C MET A 17 -15.35 17.57 -1.65
N SER A 18 -15.95 16.52 -2.20
CA SER A 18 -17.38 16.19 -2.08
C SER A 18 -17.82 15.95 -0.63
N ASP A 19 -16.91 15.48 0.23
CA ASP A 19 -17.13 15.31 1.66
C ASP A 19 -16.88 16.60 2.48
N GLY A 20 -16.60 17.71 1.80
CA GLY A 20 -16.37 19.04 2.38
C GLY A 20 -14.93 19.29 2.82
N HIS A 21 -14.03 18.29 2.71
CA HIS A 21 -12.63 18.49 3.08
C HIS A 21 -11.94 19.51 2.16
N PRO A 22 -11.25 20.52 2.68
CA PRO A 22 -10.58 21.51 1.85
C PRO A 22 -9.31 20.94 1.22
N LEU A 23 -9.17 21.09 -0.09
CA LEU A 23 -7.99 20.63 -0.83
C LEU A 23 -6.98 21.77 -0.98
N TYR A 24 -5.76 21.51 -0.51
CA TYR A 24 -4.60 22.39 -0.67
C TYR A 24 -3.51 21.69 -1.48
N ILE A 25 -2.94 22.39 -2.45
CA ILE A 25 -1.93 21.87 -3.37
C ILE A 25 -0.74 22.83 -3.44
N ASN A 26 0.46 22.29 -3.63
CA ASN A 26 1.68 23.07 -3.84
C ASN A 26 1.45 24.24 -4.79
N SER A 27 1.64 25.47 -4.28
CA SER A 27 1.34 26.72 -4.97
C SER A 27 2.09 26.87 -6.28
N ARG A 28 3.33 26.35 -6.37
CA ARG A 28 4.11 26.46 -7.60
C ARG A 28 3.53 25.58 -8.70
N PHE A 29 3.14 24.36 -8.37
CA PHE A 29 2.49 23.48 -9.34
C PHE A 29 1.13 24.05 -9.76
N TYR A 30 0.28 24.41 -8.80
CA TYR A 30 -1.07 24.87 -9.10
C TYR A 30 -1.10 26.15 -9.93
N ASN A 31 -0.23 27.12 -9.64
CA ASN A 31 -0.15 28.39 -10.35
C ASN A 31 0.70 28.34 -11.64
N SER A 32 1.15 27.15 -12.06
CA SER A 32 1.92 26.99 -13.31
C SER A 32 1.01 27.12 -14.54
N ASP A 33 1.52 27.80 -15.57
CA ASP A 33 0.85 27.93 -16.88
C ASP A 33 0.58 26.56 -17.53
N LEU A 34 1.47 25.58 -17.28
CA LEU A 34 1.35 24.20 -17.76
C LEU A 34 1.68 23.21 -16.63
N LYS A 35 0.74 22.31 -16.35
CA LYS A 35 0.81 21.31 -15.27
C LYS A 35 0.95 19.91 -15.86
N ILE A 36 2.16 19.39 -15.86
CA ILE A 36 2.46 18.02 -16.31
C ILE A 36 2.74 17.15 -15.09
N VAL A 37 2.03 16.02 -15.00
CA VAL A 37 2.29 14.99 -13.99
C VAL A 37 3.02 13.82 -14.63
N THR A 38 3.98 13.25 -13.92
CA THR A 38 4.75 12.08 -14.37
C THR A 38 4.95 11.07 -13.25
N GLY A 39 5.31 9.84 -13.61
CA GLY A 39 5.50 8.74 -12.68
C GLY A 39 5.45 7.38 -13.37
N PHE A 40 5.40 6.32 -12.58
CA PHE A 40 5.18 4.96 -13.07
C PHE A 40 3.89 4.38 -12.46
N ILE A 41 3.34 3.35 -13.10
CA ILE A 41 2.13 2.67 -12.65
C ILE A 41 2.50 1.26 -12.18
N GLU A 42 2.12 0.93 -10.96
CA GLU A 42 2.18 -0.39 -10.34
C GLU A 42 0.91 -0.65 -9.53
N PRO A 43 0.54 -1.92 -9.24
CA PRO A 43 -0.50 -2.21 -8.27
C PRO A 43 -0.15 -1.64 -6.88
N HIS A 44 -1.15 -1.17 -6.16
CA HIS A 44 -0.99 -0.59 -4.83
C HIS A 44 -1.96 -1.23 -3.84
N PHE A 45 -1.42 -1.74 -2.73
CA PHE A 45 -2.08 -2.56 -1.69
C PHE A 45 -3.35 -2.02 -1.04
N PHE A 46 -3.64 -0.73 -1.17
CA PHE A 46 -4.93 -0.15 -0.75
C PHE A 46 -5.51 0.88 -1.72
N ALA A 47 -4.72 1.39 -2.67
CA ALA A 47 -5.14 2.47 -3.57
C ALA A 47 -5.49 1.94 -4.96
N GLY A 48 -5.53 0.63 -5.16
CA GLY A 48 -5.66 0.03 -6.49
C GLY A 48 -4.34 0.09 -7.27
N PHE A 49 -3.94 1.29 -7.70
CA PHE A 49 -2.74 1.52 -8.51
C PHE A 49 -1.99 2.81 -8.10
N SER A 50 -0.72 2.90 -8.45
CA SER A 50 0.08 4.13 -8.40
C SER A 50 -0.05 4.95 -9.70
N GLY A 51 0.75 6.02 -9.83
CA GLY A 51 0.77 6.88 -11.00
C GLY A 51 -0.43 7.82 -11.10
N GLY A 52 -0.50 8.56 -12.19
CA GLY A 52 -1.59 9.47 -12.55
C GLY A 52 -1.99 10.40 -11.41
N PRO A 53 -3.24 10.27 -10.89
CA PRO A 53 -3.76 11.15 -9.86
C PRO A 53 -2.96 11.10 -8.54
N LYS A 54 -2.19 10.03 -8.28
CA LYS A 54 -1.32 9.98 -7.08
C LYS A 54 -0.19 11.00 -7.07
N ALA A 55 0.20 11.52 -8.24
CA ALA A 55 1.15 12.62 -8.32
C ALA A 55 0.57 13.92 -7.75
N ILE A 56 -0.76 14.05 -7.71
CA ILE A 56 -1.47 15.18 -7.08
C ILE A 56 -1.78 14.84 -5.61
N LEU A 57 -2.53 13.77 -5.36
CA LEU A 57 -2.91 13.31 -4.03
C LEU A 57 -2.43 11.88 -3.82
N PRO A 58 -1.41 11.61 -2.98
CA PRO A 58 -0.86 12.52 -1.98
C PRO A 58 0.31 13.41 -2.44
N GLY A 59 0.79 13.28 -3.68
CA GLY A 59 2.12 13.76 -4.08
C GLY A 59 2.41 15.27 -3.97
N LEU A 60 1.38 16.12 -3.98
CA LEU A 60 1.52 17.58 -3.96
C LEU A 60 0.56 18.28 -2.98
N CYS A 61 -0.15 17.52 -2.14
CA CYS A 61 -1.12 18.08 -1.20
C CYS A 61 -0.57 18.25 0.22
N ASP A 62 -1.22 19.10 1.00
CA ASP A 62 -0.89 19.30 2.40
C ASP A 62 -1.11 18.03 3.24
N ILE A 63 -0.47 17.99 4.41
CA ILE A 63 -0.53 16.84 5.30
C ILE A 63 -1.97 16.51 5.71
N ASN A 64 -2.85 17.49 5.92
CA ASN A 64 -4.23 17.20 6.34
C ASN A 64 -5.01 16.46 5.27
N THR A 65 -4.82 16.81 3.99
CA THR A 65 -5.41 16.07 2.87
C THR A 65 -4.86 14.65 2.78
N ILE A 66 -3.55 14.47 3.00
CA ILE A 66 -2.94 13.13 3.03
C ILE A 66 -3.57 12.30 4.15
N MET A 67 -3.63 12.83 5.37
CA MET A 67 -4.20 12.15 6.54
C MET A 67 -5.69 11.83 6.34
N HIS A 68 -6.46 12.77 5.79
CA HIS A 68 -7.87 12.58 5.48
C HIS A 68 -8.10 11.40 4.53
N ASN A 69 -7.35 11.31 3.44
CA ASN A 69 -7.46 10.21 2.47
C ASN A 69 -7.09 8.84 3.06
N HIS A 70 -6.20 8.80 4.05
CA HIS A 70 -5.70 7.56 4.66
C HIS A 70 -6.38 7.23 6.00
N ASN A 71 -7.60 7.75 6.22
CA ASN A 71 -8.32 7.53 7.45
C ASN A 71 -8.73 6.06 7.68
N ALA A 72 -9.04 5.74 8.94
CA ALA A 72 -9.32 4.37 9.36
C ALA A 72 -10.48 3.73 8.60
N GLU A 73 -11.55 4.50 8.32
CA GLU A 73 -12.74 4.02 7.62
C GLU A 73 -12.42 3.64 6.17
N ARG A 74 -11.72 4.51 5.43
CA ARG A 74 -11.32 4.26 4.04
C ARG A 74 -10.40 3.05 3.93
N ILE A 75 -9.42 2.93 4.84
CA ILE A 75 -8.47 1.81 4.86
C ILE A 75 -9.15 0.49 5.27
N ALA A 76 -10.15 0.54 6.15
CA ALA A 76 -10.92 -0.63 6.58
C ALA A 76 -11.78 -1.23 5.47
N SER A 77 -12.16 -0.45 4.44
CA SER A 77 -12.97 -0.94 3.32
C SER A 77 -12.34 -2.15 2.63
N ASP A 78 -13.17 -3.17 2.36
CA ASP A 78 -12.76 -4.34 1.56
C ASP A 78 -12.40 -3.98 0.11
N LYS A 79 -12.83 -2.81 -0.37
CA LYS A 79 -12.49 -2.29 -1.70
C LYS A 79 -11.18 -1.52 -1.71
N ALA A 80 -10.67 -1.10 -0.56
CA ALA A 80 -9.34 -0.48 -0.43
C ALA A 80 -8.25 -1.57 -0.47
N THR A 81 -8.07 -2.14 -1.66
CA THR A 81 -7.13 -3.24 -1.90
C THR A 81 -6.49 -3.17 -3.30
N TRP A 82 -5.67 -4.17 -3.62
CA TRP A 82 -4.92 -4.27 -4.86
C TRP A 82 -5.80 -4.23 -6.11
N ALA A 83 -5.40 -3.42 -7.08
CA ALA A 83 -6.01 -3.34 -8.41
C ALA A 83 -7.53 -3.07 -8.47
N ILE A 84 -8.10 -2.51 -7.40
CA ILE A 84 -9.48 -2.01 -7.35
C ILE A 84 -9.48 -0.49 -7.36
N THR A 85 -10.11 0.09 -8.37
CA THR A 85 -10.31 1.54 -8.53
C THR A 85 -11.78 1.95 -8.39
N GLU A 86 -12.72 1.10 -8.78
CA GLU A 86 -14.15 1.38 -8.67
C GLU A 86 -14.69 0.94 -7.30
N GLY A 87 -15.38 1.84 -6.61
CA GLY A 87 -15.85 1.64 -5.24
C GLY A 87 -14.73 1.59 -4.20
N ASN A 88 -13.47 1.84 -4.59
CA ASN A 88 -12.36 1.96 -3.66
C ASN A 88 -12.35 3.40 -3.10
N PRO A 89 -12.69 3.61 -1.82
CA PRO A 89 -12.88 4.95 -1.28
C PRO A 89 -11.58 5.76 -1.19
N VAL A 90 -10.42 5.09 -1.08
CA VAL A 90 -9.11 5.75 -1.12
C VAL A 90 -8.81 6.22 -2.54
N TRP A 91 -9.02 5.35 -3.54
CA TRP A 91 -8.77 5.70 -4.94
C TRP A 91 -9.72 6.80 -5.44
N GLU A 92 -10.99 6.72 -5.07
CA GLU A 92 -12.00 7.69 -5.50
C GLU A 92 -11.72 9.09 -4.95
N ASN A 93 -11.27 9.21 -3.70
CA ASN A 93 -10.84 10.47 -3.12
C ASN A 93 -9.56 11.01 -3.79
N ILE A 94 -8.57 10.15 -4.08
CA ILE A 94 -7.39 10.52 -4.88
C ILE A 94 -7.79 11.07 -6.26
N ARG A 95 -8.67 10.36 -6.97
CA ARG A 95 -9.15 10.75 -8.31
C ARG A 95 -9.93 12.06 -8.27
N GLU A 96 -10.76 12.26 -7.26
CA GLU A 96 -11.49 13.51 -7.05
C GLU A 96 -10.54 14.70 -6.85
N GLY A 97 -9.52 14.56 -6.01
CA GLY A 97 -8.56 15.63 -5.76
C GLY A 97 -7.79 16.00 -7.04
N ALA A 98 -7.41 14.99 -7.83
CA ALA A 98 -6.81 15.22 -9.14
C ALA A 98 -7.76 15.89 -10.15
N ARG A 99 -9.07 15.69 -10.06
CA ARG A 99 -10.07 16.39 -10.91
C ARG A 99 -10.23 17.85 -10.54
N LEU A 100 -10.16 18.20 -9.26
CA LEU A 100 -10.19 19.60 -8.82
C LEU A 100 -8.96 20.37 -9.33
N VAL A 101 -7.79 19.71 -9.37
CA VAL A 101 -6.55 20.30 -9.89
C VAL A 101 -6.49 20.29 -11.42
N ASN A 102 -7.02 19.23 -12.03
CA ASN A 102 -7.09 19.01 -13.47
C ASN A 102 -5.75 19.26 -14.21
N PRO A 103 -4.71 18.42 -14.01
CA PRO A 103 -3.43 18.59 -14.68
C PRO A 103 -3.58 18.49 -16.21
N ASP A 104 -2.82 19.32 -16.92
CA ASP A 104 -2.91 19.51 -18.38
C ASP A 104 -2.42 18.27 -19.16
N PHE A 105 -1.44 17.55 -18.62
CA PHE A 105 -0.87 16.38 -19.29
C PHE A 105 -0.32 15.35 -18.30
N LEU A 106 -0.43 14.07 -18.68
CA LEU A 106 0.18 12.95 -17.96
C LEU A 106 1.22 12.27 -18.84
N ILE A 107 2.35 11.89 -18.24
CA ILE A 107 3.28 10.91 -18.81
C ILE A 107 3.54 9.84 -17.76
N ASN A 108 3.05 8.62 -17.97
CA ASN A 108 3.35 7.51 -17.09
C ASN A 108 4.03 6.37 -17.84
N VAL A 109 4.86 5.62 -17.12
CA VAL A 109 5.50 4.41 -17.63
C VAL A 109 5.05 3.17 -16.86
N ALA A 110 5.01 2.04 -17.54
CA ALA A 110 5.03 0.74 -16.88
C ALA A 110 6.46 0.20 -16.89
N LEU A 111 6.87 -0.48 -15.83
CA LEU A 111 8.17 -1.10 -15.72
C LEU A 111 8.05 -2.62 -15.80
N ASN A 112 9.04 -3.29 -16.38
CA ASN A 112 9.17 -4.75 -16.30
C ASN A 112 9.95 -5.17 -15.04
N THR A 113 10.20 -6.47 -14.89
CA THR A 113 10.93 -7.04 -13.74
C THR A 113 12.43 -6.70 -13.69
N GLU A 114 12.94 -5.98 -14.68
CA GLU A 114 14.33 -5.48 -14.78
C GLU A 114 14.38 -3.94 -14.69
N ASP A 115 13.30 -3.33 -14.20
CA ASP A 115 13.10 -1.88 -14.09
C ASP A 115 13.24 -1.12 -15.42
N LYS A 116 13.02 -1.81 -16.55
CA LYS A 116 13.00 -1.19 -17.89
C LYS A 116 11.58 -0.76 -18.24
N ILE A 117 11.49 0.36 -18.95
CA ILE A 117 10.22 0.85 -19.49
C ILE A 117 9.66 -0.19 -20.47
N SER A 118 8.48 -0.73 -20.14
CA SER A 118 7.76 -1.71 -20.96
C SER A 118 6.60 -1.08 -21.74
N ALA A 119 6.09 0.07 -21.28
CA ALA A 119 5.09 0.87 -21.98
C ALA A 119 5.14 2.32 -21.51
N VAL A 120 4.69 3.24 -22.38
CA VAL A 120 4.54 4.67 -22.08
C VAL A 120 3.11 5.10 -22.40
N PHE A 121 2.50 5.83 -21.48
CA PHE A 121 1.14 6.36 -21.58
C PHE A 121 1.20 7.88 -21.45
N ALA A 122 0.84 8.60 -22.52
CA ALA A 122 0.90 10.05 -22.55
C ALA A 122 -0.37 10.66 -23.12
N GLY A 123 -0.92 11.69 -22.46
CA GLY A 123 -2.17 12.32 -22.87
C GLY A 123 -2.94 12.99 -21.73
N SER A 124 -4.25 13.16 -21.91
CA SER A 124 -5.16 13.62 -20.85
C SER A 124 -5.14 12.65 -19.68
N TRP A 125 -4.99 13.18 -18.46
CA TRP A 125 -4.53 12.36 -17.33
C TRP A 125 -5.47 11.21 -16.99
N GLU A 126 -6.78 11.41 -17.01
CA GLU A 126 -7.73 10.42 -16.49
C GLU A 126 -7.82 9.17 -17.39
N ASP A 127 -8.10 9.37 -18.68
CA ASP A 127 -8.17 8.27 -19.65
C ASP A 127 -6.80 7.61 -19.89
N THR A 128 -5.72 8.40 -19.85
CA THR A 128 -4.36 7.90 -20.04
C THR A 128 -3.94 7.03 -18.86
N HIS A 129 -4.20 7.46 -17.63
CA HIS A 129 -3.94 6.66 -16.44
C HIS A 129 -4.78 5.38 -16.45
N ARG A 130 -6.06 5.46 -16.87
CA ARG A 130 -6.92 4.28 -17.04
C ARG A 130 -6.35 3.24 -17.99
N LYS A 131 -5.90 3.66 -19.18
CA LYS A 131 -5.23 2.75 -20.12
C LYS A 131 -3.97 2.14 -19.51
N GLY A 132 -3.19 2.94 -18.79
CA GLY A 132 -1.96 2.52 -18.14
C GLY A 132 -2.19 1.46 -17.06
N TYR A 133 -3.12 1.69 -16.13
CA TYR A 133 -3.38 0.72 -15.08
C TYR A 133 -4.05 -0.55 -15.60
N LEU A 134 -4.86 -0.48 -16.67
CA LEU A 134 -5.43 -1.69 -17.28
C LEU A 134 -4.34 -2.55 -17.93
N PHE A 135 -3.36 -1.93 -18.59
CA PHE A 135 -2.18 -2.62 -19.08
C PHE A 135 -1.40 -3.26 -17.92
N VAL A 136 -1.11 -2.52 -16.85
CA VAL A 136 -0.40 -3.05 -15.69
C VAL A 136 -1.17 -4.19 -15.02
N LYS A 137 -2.50 -4.05 -14.88
CA LYS A 137 -3.37 -5.09 -14.32
C LYS A 137 -3.23 -6.42 -15.08
N GLN A 138 -3.20 -6.37 -16.41
CA GLN A 138 -3.06 -7.55 -17.25
C GLN A 138 -1.71 -8.28 -17.06
N HIS A 139 -0.65 -7.55 -16.71
CA HIS A 139 0.70 -8.11 -16.61
C HIS A 139 1.15 -8.42 -15.18
N ALA A 140 0.57 -7.74 -14.17
CA ALA A 140 0.98 -7.87 -12.78
C ALA A 140 0.00 -8.69 -11.92
N MET A 141 -1.27 -8.85 -12.35
CA MET A 141 -2.24 -9.68 -11.62
C MET A 141 -2.19 -11.13 -12.09
N GLN A 142 -2.14 -12.07 -11.16
CA GLN A 142 -2.09 -13.51 -11.45
C GLN A 142 -3.30 -14.24 -10.86
N LYS A 143 -4.12 -14.85 -11.72
CA LYS A 143 -5.25 -15.65 -11.27
C LYS A 143 -4.77 -16.96 -10.63
N VAL A 144 -5.38 -17.35 -9.52
CA VAL A 144 -5.28 -18.68 -8.90
C VAL A 144 -6.68 -19.26 -8.67
N THR A 145 -6.76 -20.58 -8.51
CA THR A 145 -8.05 -21.30 -8.48
C THR A 145 -8.60 -21.56 -7.08
N GLN A 146 -7.80 -21.35 -6.03
CA GLN A 146 -8.18 -21.66 -4.65
C GLN A 146 -7.33 -20.86 -3.65
N PRO A 147 -7.80 -20.73 -2.40
CA PRO A 147 -6.96 -20.27 -1.30
C PRO A 147 -6.01 -21.40 -0.83
N TYR A 148 -4.87 -21.00 -0.25
CA TYR A 148 -3.76 -21.88 0.15
C TYR A 148 -3.63 -21.94 1.68
N ASP A 149 -3.19 -23.10 2.18
CA ASP A 149 -2.93 -23.29 3.61
C ASP A 149 -1.72 -22.47 4.07
N ILE A 150 -0.70 -22.40 3.20
CA ILE A 150 0.52 -21.62 3.42
C ILE A 150 0.82 -20.77 2.18
N VAL A 151 1.12 -19.48 2.38
CA VAL A 151 1.61 -18.60 1.34
C VAL A 151 2.97 -18.05 1.73
N ILE A 152 3.99 -18.41 0.96
CA ILE A 152 5.34 -17.87 1.11
C ILE A 152 5.46 -16.65 0.20
N THR A 153 5.98 -15.55 0.72
CA THR A 153 6.19 -14.32 -0.05
C THR A 153 7.49 -13.64 0.34
N THR A 154 7.86 -12.62 -0.44
CA THR A 154 8.94 -11.69 -0.13
C THR A 154 8.43 -10.25 -0.20
N ASN A 155 9.26 -9.29 0.16
CA ASN A 155 9.05 -7.89 -0.22
C ASN A 155 9.95 -7.43 -1.38
N SER A 156 10.34 -8.36 -2.26
CA SER A 156 11.16 -8.13 -3.46
C SER A 156 12.61 -7.70 -3.22
N GLY A 157 13.14 -7.88 -2.00
CA GLY A 157 14.54 -7.60 -1.65
C GLY A 157 14.88 -6.10 -1.59
N TYR A 158 16.14 -5.80 -1.30
CA TYR A 158 16.59 -4.41 -1.12
C TYR A 158 16.42 -3.59 -2.41
N PRO A 159 15.95 -2.33 -2.34
CA PRO A 159 15.62 -1.57 -1.14
C PRO A 159 14.18 -1.75 -0.63
N LEU A 160 13.37 -2.58 -1.29
CA LEU A 160 11.95 -2.69 -0.99
C LEU A 160 11.68 -3.42 0.34
N ASP A 161 12.60 -4.24 0.84
CA ASP A 161 12.48 -4.94 2.14
C ASP A 161 13.34 -4.33 3.26
N MET A 162 13.78 -3.08 3.13
CA MET A 162 14.70 -2.42 4.05
C MET A 162 14.23 -2.37 5.51
N ASN A 163 12.92 -2.34 5.78
CA ASN A 163 12.37 -2.29 7.14
C ASN A 163 11.01 -2.99 7.24
N LEU A 164 10.56 -3.22 8.47
CA LEU A 164 9.31 -3.94 8.73
C LEU A 164 8.08 -3.23 8.15
N TYR A 165 8.07 -1.90 8.18
CA TYR A 165 6.98 -1.10 7.61
C TYR A 165 6.75 -1.50 6.15
N GLN A 166 7.80 -1.58 5.32
CA GLN A 166 7.66 -1.95 3.92
C GLN A 166 7.20 -3.40 3.73
N ALA A 167 7.67 -4.33 4.56
CA ALA A 167 7.37 -5.76 4.47
C ALA A 167 5.85 -6.06 4.53
N VAL A 168 5.06 -5.19 5.17
CA VAL A 168 3.59 -5.30 5.21
C VAL A 168 2.96 -5.34 3.81
N LYS A 169 3.58 -4.71 2.79
CA LYS A 169 3.10 -4.78 1.40
C LYS A 169 3.16 -6.22 0.86
N GLY A 170 4.25 -6.94 1.11
CA GLY A 170 4.41 -8.36 0.79
C GLY A 170 3.43 -9.24 1.56
N MET A 171 3.23 -8.98 2.86
CA MET A 171 2.22 -9.68 3.68
C MET A 171 0.81 -9.49 3.09
N SER A 172 0.47 -8.26 2.70
CA SER A 172 -0.83 -7.92 2.09
C SER A 172 -1.05 -8.62 0.75
N THR A 173 0.02 -8.85 -0.01
CA THR A 173 -0.03 -9.63 -1.24
C THR A 173 -0.36 -11.09 -0.94
N ALA A 174 0.36 -11.72 -0.01
CA ALA A 174 0.12 -13.10 0.39
C ALA A 174 -1.29 -13.30 0.96
N ALA A 175 -1.79 -12.30 1.68
CA ALA A 175 -3.13 -12.30 2.24
C ALA A 175 -4.23 -12.42 1.16
N GLN A 176 -3.99 -12.08 -0.11
CA GLN A 176 -5.00 -12.22 -1.16
C GLN A 176 -5.45 -13.67 -1.40
N ILE A 177 -4.59 -14.64 -1.09
CA ILE A 177 -4.79 -16.05 -1.44
C ILE A 177 -4.56 -17.03 -0.28
N VAL A 178 -4.30 -16.55 0.93
CA VAL A 178 -4.23 -17.41 2.12
C VAL A 178 -5.64 -17.74 2.60
N LYS A 179 -5.85 -18.97 3.09
CA LYS A 179 -7.10 -19.34 3.79
C LYS A 179 -7.25 -18.55 5.10
N ASP A 180 -8.49 -18.38 5.54
CA ASP A 180 -8.77 -17.95 6.92
C ASP A 180 -8.20 -18.98 7.91
N GLY A 181 -7.44 -18.49 8.89
CA GLY A 181 -6.64 -19.31 9.80
C GLY A 181 -5.37 -19.91 9.19
N GLY A 182 -5.05 -19.59 7.93
CA GLY A 182 -3.85 -20.07 7.24
C GLY A 182 -2.56 -19.38 7.71
N THR A 183 -1.44 -19.74 7.07
CA THR A 183 -0.11 -19.24 7.42
C THR A 183 0.50 -18.41 6.28
N ILE A 184 0.98 -17.22 6.59
CA ILE A 184 1.83 -16.40 5.72
C ILE A 184 3.26 -16.52 6.23
N ILE A 185 4.20 -16.83 5.35
CA ILE A 185 5.65 -16.77 5.65
C ILE A 185 6.24 -15.68 4.76
N ILE A 186 6.74 -14.61 5.35
CA ILE A 186 7.41 -13.53 4.61
C ILE A 186 8.91 -13.56 4.86
N ALA A 187 9.68 -13.63 3.78
CA ALA A 187 11.12 -13.38 3.80
C ALA A 187 11.39 -11.91 3.44
N ALA A 188 11.91 -11.16 4.40
CA ALA A 188 12.28 -9.75 4.25
C ALA A 188 13.45 -9.47 5.18
N GLU A 189 14.55 -8.92 4.68
CA GLU A 189 15.76 -8.71 5.49
C GLU A 189 15.48 -7.78 6.67
N CYS A 190 14.72 -6.70 6.43
CA CYS A 190 14.47 -5.63 7.38
C CYS A 190 15.78 -5.06 7.96
N SER A 191 16.75 -4.75 7.10
CA SER A 191 18.11 -4.30 7.48
C SER A 191 18.14 -3.04 8.34
N GLU A 192 17.13 -2.18 8.25
CA GLU A 192 16.94 -0.96 9.07
C GLU A 192 16.04 -1.19 10.29
N GLY A 193 15.63 -2.44 10.53
CA GLY A 193 14.86 -2.81 11.70
C GLY A 193 13.36 -2.54 11.57
N ILE A 194 12.73 -2.40 12.74
CA ILE A 194 11.50 -1.63 12.88
C ILE A 194 11.91 -0.14 12.88
N PRO A 195 11.22 0.75 12.13
CA PRO A 195 11.57 2.18 12.13
C PRO A 195 11.44 2.82 13.53
N TYR A 196 12.51 2.76 14.34
CA TYR A 196 12.47 3.14 15.74
C TYR A 196 12.15 4.62 15.92
N GLY A 197 11.21 4.90 16.82
CA GLY A 197 10.73 6.26 17.11
C GLY A 197 9.65 6.79 16.16
N SER A 198 9.42 6.13 15.02
CA SER A 198 8.34 6.46 14.08
C SER A 198 6.94 6.30 14.71
N HIS A 199 5.92 6.84 14.04
CA HIS A 199 4.53 6.65 14.47
C HIS A 199 4.14 5.18 14.37
N TYR A 200 4.53 4.47 13.31
CA TYR A 200 4.33 3.03 13.14
C TYR A 200 4.83 2.25 14.37
N HIS A 201 6.07 2.49 14.80
CA HIS A 201 6.64 1.85 15.98
C HIS A 201 5.90 2.21 17.28
N GLN A 202 5.46 3.46 17.42
CA GLN A 202 4.70 3.88 18.61
C GLN A 202 3.30 3.26 18.65
N ILE A 203 2.63 3.12 17.51
CA ILE A 203 1.29 2.54 17.40
C ILE A 203 1.33 1.04 17.72
N LEU A 204 2.34 0.31 17.21
CA LEU A 204 2.52 -1.12 17.51
C LEU A 204 2.55 -1.43 19.01
N LYS A 205 3.06 -0.49 19.83
CA LYS A 205 3.20 -0.65 21.29
C LYS A 205 1.90 -0.44 22.08
N ARG A 206 0.81 -0.02 21.43
CA ARG A 206 -0.43 0.36 22.13
C ARG A 206 -1.33 -0.81 22.50
N ALA A 207 -1.01 -1.99 22.02
CA ALA A 207 -1.78 -3.20 22.24
C ALA A 207 -0.86 -4.43 22.16
N THR A 208 -1.34 -5.55 22.65
CA THR A 208 -0.57 -6.82 22.64
C THR A 208 -1.11 -7.84 21.64
N THR A 209 -2.28 -7.57 21.07
CA THR A 209 -2.90 -8.44 20.07
C THR A 209 -3.32 -7.67 18.82
N PRO A 210 -3.25 -8.29 17.62
CA PRO A 210 -3.67 -7.65 16.39
C PRO A 210 -5.13 -7.19 16.40
N SER A 211 -6.03 -7.97 17.02
CA SER A 211 -7.45 -7.62 17.15
C SER A 211 -7.66 -6.35 17.97
N GLU A 212 -7.02 -6.26 19.14
CA GLU A 212 -7.08 -5.08 20.00
C GLU A 212 -6.55 -3.84 19.28
N LEU A 213 -5.40 -3.95 18.61
CA LEU A 213 -4.79 -2.81 17.92
C LEU A 213 -5.63 -2.36 16.72
N PHE A 214 -6.14 -3.30 15.93
CA PHE A 214 -7.01 -3.00 14.80
C PHE A 214 -8.28 -2.27 15.27
N ASP A 215 -8.90 -2.75 16.35
CA ASP A 215 -10.13 -2.17 16.88
C ASP A 215 -9.87 -0.78 17.51
N LEU A 216 -8.71 -0.57 18.14
CA LEU A 216 -8.27 0.73 18.64
C LEU A 216 -8.12 1.75 17.50
N ILE A 217 -7.42 1.35 16.43
CA ILE A 217 -7.24 2.17 15.22
C ILE A 217 -8.58 2.46 14.54
N SER A 218 -9.43 1.45 14.39
CA SER A 218 -10.69 1.56 13.64
C SER A 218 -11.73 2.44 14.33
N LYS A 219 -11.61 2.66 15.65
CA LYS A 219 -12.48 3.56 16.42
C LYS A 219 -11.97 4.99 16.46
N ASN A 220 -10.75 5.25 15.99
CA ASN A 220 -10.17 6.58 16.04
C ASN A 220 -10.82 7.48 14.97
N THR A 221 -11.27 8.66 15.41
CA THR A 221 -11.86 9.66 14.51
C THR A 221 -10.81 10.49 13.80
N GLU A 222 -9.61 10.59 14.38
CA GLU A 222 -8.48 11.30 13.79
C GLU A 222 -7.49 10.30 13.20
N THR A 223 -6.91 10.64 12.05
CA THR A 223 -5.89 9.78 11.44
C THR A 223 -4.53 10.21 11.96
N GLU A 224 -3.81 9.29 12.58
CA GLU A 224 -2.40 9.52 12.97
C GLU A 224 -1.44 9.05 11.87
N PRO A 225 -0.25 9.68 11.74
CA PRO A 225 0.70 9.29 10.70
C PRO A 225 1.03 7.80 10.76
N GLU A 226 1.18 7.17 9.60
CA GLU A 226 1.55 5.75 9.46
C GLU A 226 0.51 4.73 10.00
N GLN A 227 -0.63 5.19 10.54
CA GLN A 227 -1.72 4.34 11.06
C GLN A 227 -2.20 3.30 10.06
N TRP A 228 -2.38 3.69 8.80
CA TRP A 228 -2.86 2.82 7.72
C TRP A 228 -1.99 1.56 7.57
N GLN A 229 -0.69 1.67 7.81
CA GLN A 229 0.21 0.53 7.70
C GLN A 229 -0.04 -0.50 8.80
N VAL A 230 -0.15 -0.02 10.04
CA VAL A 230 -0.47 -0.88 11.20
C VAL A 230 -1.87 -1.47 11.07
N GLN A 231 -2.83 -0.69 10.57
CA GLN A 231 -4.19 -1.16 10.33
C GLN A 231 -4.23 -2.31 9.31
N ILE A 232 -3.48 -2.19 8.21
CA ILE A 232 -3.40 -3.26 7.20
C ILE A 232 -2.68 -4.49 7.77
N GLN A 233 -1.58 -4.30 8.47
CA GLN A 233 -0.84 -5.40 9.11
C GLN A 233 -1.73 -6.19 10.08
N THR A 234 -2.40 -5.48 10.99
CA THR A 234 -3.28 -6.10 12.00
C THR A 234 -4.50 -6.75 11.37
N ARG A 235 -5.08 -6.18 10.31
CA ARG A 235 -6.13 -6.82 9.51
C ARG A 235 -5.70 -8.19 8.96
N ILE A 236 -4.47 -8.30 8.47
CA ILE A 236 -3.91 -9.57 7.98
C ILE A 236 -3.73 -10.55 9.14
N GLN A 237 -3.12 -10.10 10.23
CA GLN A 237 -2.83 -10.93 11.41
C GLN A 237 -4.11 -11.42 12.14
N LYS A 238 -5.23 -10.68 12.04
CA LYS A 238 -6.54 -11.15 12.54
C LYS A 238 -7.06 -12.39 11.81
N ARG A 239 -6.61 -12.61 10.57
CA ARG A 239 -7.12 -13.66 9.68
C ARG A 239 -6.12 -14.78 9.45
N ALA A 240 -4.82 -14.52 9.56
CA ALA A 240 -3.77 -15.50 9.29
C ALA A 240 -2.60 -15.35 10.27
N ASP A 241 -1.94 -16.47 10.58
CA ASP A 241 -0.65 -16.46 11.26
C ASP A 241 0.41 -15.88 10.32
N VAL A 242 1.16 -14.87 10.76
CA VAL A 242 2.25 -14.28 9.95
C VAL A 242 3.60 -14.57 10.59
N TYR A 243 4.42 -15.34 9.89
CA TYR A 243 5.79 -15.66 10.25
C TYR A 243 6.76 -14.80 9.45
N LEU A 244 7.72 -14.17 10.14
CA LEU A 244 8.74 -13.33 9.53
C LEU A 244 10.10 -14.02 9.59
N TYR A 245 10.70 -14.26 8.42
CA TYR A 245 12.09 -14.67 8.25
C TYR A 245 12.92 -13.42 7.92
N SER A 246 13.68 -12.91 8.88
CA SER A 246 14.41 -11.65 8.79
C SER A 246 15.66 -11.62 9.68
N ASN A 247 16.40 -10.51 9.66
CA ASN A 247 17.51 -10.25 10.60
C ASN A 247 17.05 -9.61 11.92
N LEU A 248 15.73 -9.41 12.13
CA LEU A 248 15.20 -8.89 13.39
C LEU A 248 15.36 -9.94 14.51
N SER A 249 15.55 -9.47 15.74
CA SER A 249 15.48 -10.34 16.91
C SER A 249 14.06 -10.86 17.14
N ASP A 250 13.92 -12.06 17.72
CA ASP A 250 12.60 -12.64 18.06
C ASP A 250 11.74 -11.66 18.85
N LYS A 251 12.36 -10.90 19.76
CA LYS A 251 11.69 -9.86 20.54
C LYS A 251 11.11 -8.75 19.67
N GLU A 252 11.85 -8.24 18.69
CA GLU A 252 11.33 -7.22 17.77
C GLU A 252 10.18 -7.77 16.92
N VAL A 253 10.30 -9.01 16.44
CA VAL A 253 9.24 -9.66 15.66
C VAL A 253 7.96 -9.81 16.51
N GLU A 254 8.09 -10.27 17.75
CA GLU A 254 6.99 -10.40 18.71
C GLU A 254 6.40 -9.05 19.14
N GLU A 255 7.22 -8.00 19.31
CA GLU A 255 6.77 -6.63 19.57
C GLU A 255 5.91 -6.08 18.42
N ALA A 256 6.11 -6.57 17.19
CA ALA A 256 5.24 -6.29 16.05
C ALA A 256 4.07 -7.27 15.90
N MET A 257 3.83 -8.13 16.90
CA MET A 257 2.79 -9.17 16.93
C MET A 257 2.92 -10.20 15.80
N LEU A 258 4.14 -10.39 15.28
CA LEU A 258 4.48 -11.40 14.28
C LEU A 258 5.11 -12.62 14.97
N LYS A 259 5.27 -13.72 14.23
CA LYS A 259 5.95 -14.93 14.72
C LYS A 259 7.36 -15.02 14.10
N PRO A 260 8.43 -15.22 14.88
CA PRO A 260 9.76 -15.40 14.30
C PRO A 260 9.84 -16.69 13.48
N CYS A 261 10.57 -16.65 12.36
CA CYS A 261 10.85 -17.79 11.51
C CYS A 261 12.36 -17.96 11.34
N HIS A 262 12.90 -19.06 11.88
CA HIS A 262 14.33 -19.39 11.81
C HIS A 262 14.69 -20.37 10.69
N GLY A 263 13.69 -20.80 9.91
CA GLY A 263 13.90 -21.77 8.84
C GLY A 263 12.60 -22.10 8.12
N ILE A 264 12.44 -21.53 6.93
CA ILE A 264 11.22 -21.70 6.11
C ILE A 264 10.94 -23.18 5.84
N GLU A 265 11.95 -23.96 5.42
CA GLU A 265 11.78 -25.38 5.12
C GLU A 265 11.29 -26.19 6.34
N LYS A 266 11.84 -25.89 7.53
CA LYS A 266 11.43 -26.56 8.78
C LYS A 266 9.97 -26.24 9.09
N LEU A 267 9.59 -24.96 9.03
CA LEU A 267 8.21 -24.53 9.29
C LEU A 267 7.21 -25.14 8.31
N LEU A 268 7.58 -25.27 7.03
CA LEU A 268 6.75 -25.95 6.02
C LEU A 268 6.50 -27.42 6.36
N LYS A 269 7.54 -28.15 6.80
CA LYS A 269 7.42 -29.56 7.21
C LYS A 269 6.54 -29.73 8.45
N GLU A 270 6.60 -28.79 9.39
CA GLU A 270 5.79 -28.82 10.62
C GLU A 270 4.32 -28.52 10.38
N LYS A 271 4.01 -27.54 9.52
CA LYS A 271 2.63 -27.11 9.24
C LYS A 271 1.92 -28.02 8.24
N GLY A 272 2.60 -28.45 7.18
CA GLY A 272 1.98 -29.20 6.07
C GLY A 272 0.90 -28.42 5.31
N GLY A 273 0.30 -29.04 4.29
CA GLY A 273 -0.78 -28.45 3.49
C GLY A 273 -0.34 -27.95 2.11
N ILE A 274 -1.25 -27.27 1.41
CA ILE A 274 -1.03 -26.76 0.05
C ILE A 274 -0.34 -25.39 0.14
N VAL A 275 0.82 -25.28 -0.51
CA VAL A 275 1.69 -24.10 -0.45
C VAL A 275 1.65 -23.32 -1.75
N ALA A 276 1.49 -22.00 -1.66
CA ALA A 276 1.78 -21.05 -2.74
C ALA A 276 3.09 -20.30 -2.46
N VAL A 277 3.82 -19.94 -3.51
CA VAL A 277 5.07 -19.17 -3.41
C VAL A 277 4.98 -17.94 -4.30
N LEU A 278 5.25 -16.78 -3.72
CA LEU A 278 5.23 -15.46 -4.36
C LEU A 278 6.65 -14.84 -4.26
N PRO A 279 7.56 -15.15 -5.20
CA PRO A 279 8.97 -14.74 -5.08
C PRO A 279 9.18 -13.22 -5.12
N LYS A 280 8.25 -12.49 -5.74
CA LYS A 280 8.26 -11.04 -5.91
C LYS A 280 6.92 -10.45 -5.47
N GLY A 281 6.55 -10.68 -4.21
CA GLY A 281 5.22 -10.41 -3.65
C GLY A 281 4.56 -9.14 -4.20
N PRO A 282 4.98 -7.93 -3.78
CA PRO A 282 4.33 -6.69 -4.18
C PRO A 282 4.45 -6.32 -5.67
N GLN A 283 5.09 -7.15 -6.51
CA GLN A 283 5.22 -6.96 -7.96
C GLN A 283 4.31 -7.91 -8.77
N THR A 284 3.89 -9.04 -8.21
CA THR A 284 2.96 -9.99 -8.84
C THR A 284 1.85 -10.32 -7.86
N ILE A 285 0.66 -9.81 -8.14
CA ILE A 285 -0.45 -9.83 -7.18
C ILE A 285 -1.38 -10.99 -7.52
N PRO A 286 -1.42 -12.04 -6.69
CA PRO A 286 -2.32 -13.14 -6.93
C PRO A 286 -3.75 -12.75 -6.55
N TYR A 287 -4.74 -13.32 -7.23
CA TYR A 287 -6.15 -13.15 -6.88
C TYR A 287 -6.95 -14.42 -7.16
N ILE A 288 -7.99 -14.63 -6.36
CA ILE A 288 -9.00 -15.67 -6.56
C ILE A 288 -10.19 -15.02 -7.25
N GLU A 289 -10.62 -15.57 -8.39
CA GLU A 289 -11.86 -15.16 -9.02
C GLU A 289 -13.02 -15.59 -8.11
N ARG A 290 -13.81 -14.62 -7.65
CA ARG A 290 -15.03 -14.89 -6.90
C ARG A 290 -16.17 -14.87 -7.90
N ASP A 291 -16.97 -15.94 -7.91
CA ASP A 291 -18.19 -16.06 -8.72
C ASP A 291 -19.18 -14.91 -8.44
#